data_AF-A0A1D2AEX9-F1
#
_entry.id   AF-A0A1D2AEX9-F1
#
_cell.length_a   1.000
_cell.length_b   1.000
_cell.length_c   1.000
_cell.angle_alpha   90.00
_cell.angle_beta   90.00
_cell.angle_gamma   90.00
#
_symmetry.space_group_name_H-M   'P 1'
#
loop_
_entity.id
_entity.type
_entity.pdbx_description
1 polymer ?
#
loop_
_entity_poly.entity_id
_entity_poly.type
_entity_poly.pdbx_seq_one_letter_code
_entity_poly.pdbx_strand_id
1 'polypeptide(L)'
;MARRSLDLVKHVKFLAQAGAITKPKWLDVVEKIHPAVPAKSSKKPAVLRFPEDDLLQAYYAKHPEAKMEPVDLSSFEPTSARKFVFRQLEVMQTGVPRKEAYDIVSKEVAEAA
;
A
#
# COMPACT_ATOMS: atom_id res chain seq x y z
N MET A 1 20.45 9.45 27.15
CA MET A 1 21.10 8.12 27.18
C MET A 1 20.42 7.21 26.16
N ALA A 2 21.10 6.84 25.08
CA ALA A 2 20.54 5.87 24.13
C ALA A 2 20.45 4.50 24.82
N ARG A 3 19.24 3.96 25.00
CA ARG A 3 19.07 2.58 25.44
C ARG A 3 19.70 1.69 24.37
N ARG A 4 20.84 1.06 24.67
CA ARG A 4 21.34 -0.08 23.88
C ARG A 4 20.19 -1.08 23.82
N SER A 5 19.56 -1.24 22.67
CA SER A 5 18.55 -2.27 22.46
C SER A 5 19.27 -3.61 22.44
N LEU A 6 19.56 -4.14 23.63
CA LEU A 6 19.96 -5.52 23.77
C LEU A 6 18.81 -6.39 23.25
N ASP A 7 19.15 -7.37 22.42
CA ASP A 7 18.22 -8.41 21.99
C ASP A 7 17.64 -9.09 23.23
N LEU A 8 16.36 -8.84 23.49
CA LEU A 8 15.68 -9.20 24.73
C LEU A 8 15.77 -10.71 25.00
N VAL A 9 15.63 -11.51 23.94
CA VAL A 9 15.70 -12.98 24.03
C VAL A 9 17.10 -13.42 24.47
N LYS A 10 18.15 -12.83 23.88
CA LYS A 10 19.54 -13.13 24.26
C LYS A 10 19.85 -12.72 25.70
N HIS A 11 19.37 -11.55 26.12
CA HIS A 11 19.61 -11.05 27.46
C HIS A 11 18.94 -11.91 28.53
N VAL A 12 17.65 -12.23 28.34
CA VAL A 12 16.88 -13.07 29.29
C VAL A 12 17.43 -14.49 29.33
N LYS A 13 17.85 -15.05 28.18
CA LYS A 13 18.50 -16.37 28.13
C LYS A 13 19.79 -16.40 28.94
N PHE A 14 20.63 -15.38 28.80
CA PHE A 14 21.86 -15.26 29.58
C PHE A 14 21.58 -15.18 31.09
N LEU A 15 20.62 -14.36 31.51
CA LEU A 15 20.26 -14.23 32.93
C LEU A 15 19.68 -15.51 33.53
N ALA A 16 18.85 -16.22 32.76
CA ALA A 16 18.29 -17.51 33.18
C ALA A 16 19.37 -18.59 33.29
N GLN A 17 20.34 -18.63 32.37
CA GLN A 17 21.49 -19.55 32.41
C GLN A 17 22.45 -19.23 33.56
N ALA A 18 22.65 -17.95 33.87
CA ALA A 18 23.47 -17.51 34.99
C ALA A 18 22.81 -17.72 36.36
N GLY A 19 21.56 -18.21 36.41
CA GLY A 19 20.81 -18.43 37.65
C GLY A 19 20.33 -17.16 38.34
N ALA A 20 20.46 -15.99 37.70
CA ALA A 20 20.04 -14.71 38.26
C ALA A 20 18.52 -14.53 38.26
N ILE A 21 17.81 -15.22 37.36
CA ILE A 21 16.36 -15.24 37.26
C ILE A 21 15.86 -16.67 37.03
N THR A 22 14.63 -16.96 37.45
CA THR A 22 13.96 -18.20 37.05
C THR A 22 13.59 -18.14 35.57
N LYS A 23 13.70 -19.28 34.87
CA LYS A 23 13.37 -19.36 33.43
C LYS A 23 11.89 -18.98 33.23
N PRO A 24 11.58 -17.92 32.46
CA PRO A 24 10.20 -17.53 32.24
C PRO A 24 9.51 -18.43 31.21
N LYS A 25 8.22 -18.73 31.43
CA LYS A 25 7.42 -19.65 30.59
C LYS A 25 7.34 -19.25 29.11
N TRP A 26 7.41 -17.94 28.82
CA TRP A 26 7.34 -17.44 27.43
C TRP A 26 8.63 -17.67 26.64
N LEU A 27 9.77 -17.91 27.32
CA LEU A 27 11.06 -18.12 26.64
C LEU A 27 11.03 -19.39 25.78
N ASP A 28 10.41 -20.46 26.28
CA ASP A 28 10.26 -21.73 25.54
C ASP A 28 9.45 -21.56 24.24
N VAL A 29 8.40 -20.73 24.29
CA VAL A 29 7.54 -20.45 23.13
C VAL A 29 8.30 -19.63 22.09
N VAL A 30 9.06 -18.62 22.52
CA VAL A 30 9.84 -17.75 21.63
C VAL A 30 11.05 -18.48 21.03
N GLU A 31 11.66 -19.41 21.75
CA GLU A 31 12.72 -20.29 21.23
C GLU A 31 12.18 -21.31 20.22
N LYS A 32 10.90 -21.71 20.34
CA LYS A 32 10.26 -22.60 19.36
C LYS A 32 9.75 -21.83 18.14
N ILE A 33 9.19 -20.65 18.36
CA ILE A 33 8.60 -19.78 17.32
C ILE A 33 9.28 -18.42 17.43
N HIS A 34 10.37 -18.27 16.68
CA HIS A 34 11.12 -17.02 16.67
C HIS A 34 10.35 -15.94 15.91
N PRO A 35 10.29 -14.70 16.42
CA PRO A 35 9.76 -13.59 15.64
C PRO A 35 10.62 -13.38 14.40
N ALA A 36 9.98 -12.98 13.29
CA ALA A 36 10.70 -12.66 12.07
C ALA A 36 11.74 -11.56 12.37
N VAL A 37 13.01 -11.82 12.01
CA VAL A 37 14.07 -10.84 12.17
C VAL A 37 13.76 -9.69 11.22
N PRO A 38 13.52 -8.45 11.70
CA PRO A 38 13.29 -7.34 10.81
C PRO A 38 14.57 -7.14 9.99
N ALA A 39 14.44 -7.12 8.66
CA ALA A 39 15.53 -6.70 7.80
C ALA A 39 16.00 -5.32 8.29
N LYS A 40 17.32 -5.13 8.44
CA LYS A 40 17.86 -3.82 8.82
C LYS A 40 17.45 -2.81 7.74
N SER A 41 16.46 -1.98 8.07
CA SER A 41 15.97 -0.90 7.23
C SER A 41 17.09 0.12 7.04
N SER A 42 17.89 -0.05 5.99
CA SER A 42 18.97 0.88 5.64
C SER A 42 18.53 1.99 4.69
N LYS A 43 17.34 1.90 4.11
CA LYS A 43 16.85 2.84 3.09
C LYS A 43 15.42 3.29 3.37
N LYS A 44 15.14 4.55 3.03
CA LYS A 44 13.76 5.08 3.01
C LYS A 44 12.92 4.22 2.06
N PRO A 45 11.66 3.89 2.40
CA PRO A 45 10.78 3.15 1.50
C PRO A 45 10.54 3.96 0.22
N ALA A 46 10.45 3.28 -0.92
CA ALA A 46 10.11 3.90 -2.19
C ALA A 46 8.62 4.31 -2.21
N VAL A 47 8.30 5.37 -2.95
CA VAL A 47 6.91 5.78 -3.17
C VAL A 47 6.28 4.79 -4.16
N LEU A 48 5.17 4.16 -3.77
CA LEU A 48 4.38 3.30 -4.64
C LEU A 48 3.65 4.17 -5.67
N ARG A 49 3.82 3.85 -6.96
CA ARG A 49 3.15 4.51 -8.08
C ARG A 49 2.56 3.46 -9.00
N PHE A 50 1.34 3.68 -9.43
CA PHE A 50 0.63 2.84 -10.38
C PHE A 50 0.47 3.56 -11.74
N PRO A 51 0.33 2.83 -12.85
CA PRO A 51 0.19 3.43 -14.18
C PRO A 51 -1.08 4.28 -14.32
N GLU A 52 -2.14 3.98 -13.57
CA GLU A 52 -3.38 4.76 -13.54
C GLU A 52 -3.24 6.11 -12.82
N ASP A 53 -2.25 6.29 -11.93
CA ASP A 53 -2.14 7.50 -11.10
C ASP A 53 -1.95 8.75 -11.97
N ASP A 54 -1.16 8.64 -13.04
CA ASP A 54 -0.91 9.74 -13.99
C ASP A 54 -2.14 10.08 -14.85
N LEU A 55 -2.99 9.07 -15.13
CA LEU A 55 -4.25 9.26 -15.85
C LEU A 55 -5.29 9.92 -14.95
N LEU A 56 -5.36 9.49 -13.69
CA LEU A 56 -6.26 9.99 -12.68
C LEU A 56 -5.96 11.45 -12.34
N GLN A 57 -4.67 11.80 -12.19
CA GLN A 57 -4.27 13.20 -12.00
C GLN A 57 -4.68 14.09 -13.19
N ALA A 58 -4.54 13.61 -14.42
CA ALA A 58 -4.95 14.34 -15.61
C ALA A 58 -6.48 14.48 -15.72
N TYR A 59 -7.23 13.46 -15.32
CA TYR A 59 -8.69 13.50 -15.25
C TYR A 59 -9.16 14.59 -14.27
N TYR A 60 -8.61 14.59 -13.05
CA TYR A 60 -8.91 15.59 -12.04
C TYR A 60 -8.46 17.01 -12.36
N ALA A 61 -7.48 17.18 -13.25
CA ALA A 61 -7.09 18.49 -13.76
C ALA A 61 -8.14 19.06 -14.74
N LYS A 62 -8.84 18.20 -15.47
CA LYS A 62 -9.92 18.58 -16.39
C LYS A 62 -11.28 18.71 -15.68
N HIS A 63 -11.52 17.84 -14.71
CA HIS A 63 -12.77 17.72 -13.96
C HIS A 63 -12.53 17.97 -12.47
N PRO A 64 -12.35 19.23 -12.05
CA PRO A 64 -12.19 19.56 -10.64
C PRO A 64 -13.41 19.16 -9.79
N GLU A 65 -14.61 19.12 -10.38
CA GLU A 65 -15.87 18.69 -9.75
C GLU A 65 -15.82 17.24 -9.26
N ALA A 66 -15.11 16.35 -9.97
CA ALA A 66 -14.99 14.95 -9.59
C ALA A 66 -14.22 14.73 -8.28
N LYS A 67 -13.47 15.74 -7.81
CA LYS A 67 -12.83 15.70 -6.48
C LYS A 67 -13.81 15.92 -5.33
N MET A 68 -14.94 16.55 -5.63
CA MET A 68 -15.97 16.90 -4.65
C MET A 68 -17.02 15.80 -4.52
N GLU A 69 -16.98 14.78 -5.39
CA GLU A 69 -17.88 13.63 -5.31
C GLU A 69 -17.64 12.85 -4.01
N PRO A 70 -18.70 12.53 -3.25
CA PRO A 70 -18.56 11.76 -2.01
C PRO A 70 -18.05 10.36 -2.31
N VAL A 71 -16.93 10.00 -1.68
CA VAL A 71 -16.32 8.67 -1.82
C VAL A 71 -16.69 7.82 -0.63
N ASP A 72 -17.39 6.71 -0.88
CA ASP A 72 -17.60 5.67 0.12
C ASP A 72 -16.34 4.81 0.25
N LEU A 73 -15.63 4.96 1.37
CA LEU A 73 -14.41 4.19 1.68
C LEU A 73 -14.71 2.76 2.18
N SER A 74 -15.98 2.45 2.45
CA SER A 74 -16.41 1.12 2.89
C SER A 74 -16.85 0.21 1.75
N SER A 75 -17.22 0.81 0.60
CA SER A 75 -17.59 0.07 -0.59
C SER A 75 -16.35 -0.44 -1.35
N PHE A 76 -16.49 -1.61 -1.97
CA PHE A 76 -15.49 -2.12 -2.92
C PHE A 76 -15.62 -1.47 -4.31
N GLU A 77 -16.70 -0.71 -4.53
CA GLU A 77 -16.97 -0.12 -5.82
C GLU A 77 -16.07 1.11 -6.07
N PRO A 78 -15.36 1.17 -7.21
CA PRO A 78 -14.49 2.30 -7.51
C PRO A 78 -15.29 3.58 -7.76
N THR A 79 -14.67 4.73 -7.47
CA THR A 79 -15.23 6.05 -7.80
C THR A 79 -15.46 6.20 -9.30
N SER A 80 -16.36 7.10 -9.70
CA SER A 80 -16.63 7.43 -11.11
C SER A 80 -15.34 7.71 -11.89
N ALA A 81 -14.44 8.51 -11.31
CA ALA A 81 -13.14 8.86 -11.88
C ALA A 81 -12.25 7.62 -12.08
N ARG A 82 -12.22 6.69 -11.11
CA ARG A 82 -11.45 5.44 -11.25
C ARG A 82 -12.05 4.52 -12.30
N LYS A 83 -13.38 4.41 -12.38
CA LYS A 83 -14.06 3.64 -13.44
C LYS A 83 -13.67 4.17 -14.83
N PHE A 84 -13.71 5.48 -15.01
CA PHE A 84 -13.29 6.14 -16.25
C PHE A 84 -11.83 5.82 -16.59
N VAL A 85 -10.92 5.98 -15.62
CA VAL A 85 -9.48 5.77 -15.84
C VAL A 85 -9.16 4.30 -16.12
N PHE A 86 -9.78 3.36 -15.42
CA PHE A 86 -9.60 1.93 -15.69
C PHE A 86 -10.07 1.59 -17.10
N ARG A 87 -11.22 2.12 -17.51
CA ARG A 87 -11.70 1.94 -18.89
C ARG A 87 -10.75 2.55 -19.92
N GLN A 88 -10.23 3.75 -19.65
CA GLN A 88 -9.22 4.38 -20.51
C GLN A 88 -7.96 3.51 -20.60
N LEU A 89 -7.52 2.91 -19.49
CA LEU A 89 -6.36 2.05 -19.44
C LEU A 89 -6.58 0.75 -20.24
N GLU A 90 -7.77 0.14 -20.16
CA GLU A 90 -8.15 -1.00 -21.00
C GLU A 90 -8.07 -0.67 -22.50
N VAL A 91 -8.61 0.48 -22.90
CA VAL A 91 -8.53 0.93 -24.31
C VAL A 91 -7.07 1.18 -24.71
N MET A 92 -6.25 1.76 -23.84
CA MET A 92 -4.82 1.93 -24.10
C MET A 92 -4.06 0.61 -24.26
N GLN A 93 -4.45 -0.46 -23.54
CA GLN A 93 -3.85 -1.78 -23.70
C GLN A 93 -4.07 -2.39 -25.10
N THR A 94 -5.09 -1.95 -25.82
CA THR A 94 -5.33 -2.36 -27.22
C THR A 94 -4.38 -1.70 -28.22
N GLY A 95 -3.53 -0.78 -27.78
CA GLY A 95 -2.55 -0.07 -28.61
C GLY A 95 -2.98 1.34 -29.05
N VAL A 96 -4.13 1.82 -28.57
CA VAL A 96 -4.64 3.17 -28.87
C VAL A 96 -3.86 4.22 -28.06
N PRO A 97 -3.47 5.36 -28.66
CA PRO A 97 -2.76 6.42 -27.93
C PRO A 97 -3.67 7.07 -26.87
N ARG A 98 -3.04 7.58 -25.81
CA ARG A 98 -3.71 8.16 -24.62
C ARG A 98 -4.84 9.14 -24.94
N LYS A 99 -4.63 10.02 -25.94
CA LYS A 99 -5.59 11.07 -26.32
C LYS A 99 -6.83 10.46 -26.97
N GLU A 100 -6.65 9.56 -27.93
CA GLU A 100 -7.75 8.87 -28.60
C GLU A 100 -8.50 7.96 -27.62
N ALA A 101 -7.80 7.29 -26.71
CA ALA A 101 -8.42 6.50 -25.65
C ALA A 101 -9.32 7.36 -24.74
N TYR A 102 -8.89 8.59 -24.41
CA TYR A 102 -9.74 9.53 -23.66
C TYR A 102 -11.00 9.90 -24.44
N ASP A 103 -10.87 10.18 -25.74
CA ASP A 103 -11.98 10.60 -26.60
C ASP A 103 -12.99 9.46 -26.80
N ILE A 104 -12.54 8.20 -26.84
CA ILE A 104 -13.42 7.02 -26.90
C ILE A 104 -14.19 6.88 -25.58
N VAL A 105 -13.50 6.88 -24.44
CA VAL A 105 -14.15 6.66 -23.13
C VAL A 105 -15.06 7.82 -22.75
N SER A 106 -14.72 9.06 -23.12
CA SER A 106 -15.64 10.19 -22.91
C SER A 106 -16.94 10.06 -23.69
N LYS A 107 -16.93 9.47 -24.89
CA LYS A 107 -18.15 9.14 -25.63
C LYS A 107 -18.92 8.00 -24.96
N GLU A 108 -18.24 6.92 -24.56
CA GLU A 108 -18.88 5.79 -23.85
C GLU A 108 -19.59 6.27 -22.58
N VAL A 109 -18.96 7.15 -21.79
CA VAL A 109 -19.56 7.69 -20.57
C VAL A 109 -20.70 8.66 -20.87
N ALA A 110 -20.62 9.44 -21.95
CA ALA A 110 -21.72 10.31 -22.36
C ALA A 110 -22.94 9.53 -22.88
N GLU A 111 -22.73 8.36 -23.48
CA GLU A 111 -23.82 7.47 -23.93
C GLU A 111 -24.43 6.65 -22.79
N ALA A 112 -23.66 6.38 -21.73
CA ALA A 112 -24.11 5.66 -20.55
C ALA A 112 -24.78 6.53 -19.48
N ALA A 113 -24.73 7.86 -19.62
CA ALA A 113 -25.34 8.85 -18.72
C ALA A 113 -26.78 9.19 -19.15
#